data_AF-A0A972CWW9-F1
#
_entry.id   AF-A0A972CWW9-F1
#
_cell.length_a   1.000
_cell.length_b   1.000
_cell.length_c   1.000
_cell.angle_alpha   90.00
_cell.angle_beta   90.00
_cell.angle_gamma   90.00
#
_symmetry.space_group_name_H-M   'P 1'
#
loop_
_entity.id
_entity.type
_entity.pdbx_description
1 polymer ?
#
loop_
_entity_poly.entity_id
_entity_poly.type
_entity_poly.pdbx_seq_one_letter_code
_entity_poly.pdbx_strand_id
1 'polypeptide(L)'
;MTQLELKLSAEIEQLKLELLKERQKYLELERILFGRKSEKRLPKDSSQLDINFDKLEVLEQEREQFNTLVDEIQVESHKRRLNKTTKKKEASPVIPASIERRDFILEPEGIDLEFFEKIGEDIREVLEYSPGYFYVKRYIRPKYKLKDNKSLKTKIHQADAHDSFIAKSYAGNSILAELVIGKYIDHLPVYRQVEIFKRNGIKLPYSTLNSWIHQVATELYPLYEVLAKQVLNSNYIQVDETTLPVVKDQKKRAVKAYIWGIHDVINEQLFFHYDQGSRAQRVVVSLLKDYKGFIQTDGYKAYSIYEDKKDVVLLGCWAHVRRKFEQALKEDKENANKALDFISLLYQIEANIREKELPPQEIVKERKRLSYPIIKNFEIWMQDIYPKTTPKSLLGKAISYAFSLLFRLSRYINDGSLLIDNNLIENLIRPIALGRKNYLFCDNDNTAKNTALFYSFFGSCKKIGVNPKDWLLDVLGKIQNTKYNDLVNLLPKQWAKINN
;
A
#
# COMPACT_ATOMS: atom_id res chain seq x y z
N MET A 1 0.59 -25.20 -55.96
CA MET A 1 0.86 -23.76 -55.76
C MET A 1 2.29 -23.48 -56.15
N THR A 2 2.53 -22.46 -56.96
CA THR A 2 3.88 -22.03 -57.33
C THR A 2 4.58 -21.40 -56.12
N GLN A 3 5.92 -21.42 -56.08
CA GLN A 3 6.71 -20.77 -55.01
C GLN A 3 6.35 -19.28 -54.84
N LEU A 4 5.85 -18.65 -55.91
CA LEU A 4 5.38 -17.27 -55.93
C LEU A 4 4.06 -17.09 -55.15
N GLU A 5 3.11 -18.01 -55.30
CA GLU A 5 1.82 -17.99 -54.60
C GLU A 5 1.99 -18.19 -53.09
N LEU A 6 2.92 -19.04 -52.66
CA LEU A 6 3.24 -19.25 -51.25
C LEU A 6 3.88 -18.00 -50.61
N LYS A 7 4.79 -17.32 -51.33
CA LYS A 7 5.37 -16.05 -50.87
C LYS A 7 4.31 -14.96 -50.78
N LEU A 8 3.46 -14.84 -51.80
CA LEU A 8 2.39 -13.84 -51.82
C LEU A 8 1.36 -14.08 -50.71
N SER A 9 1.01 -15.34 -50.43
CA SER A 9 0.11 -15.70 -49.32
C SER A 9 0.70 -15.33 -47.96
N ALA A 10 1.99 -15.60 -47.73
CA ALA A 10 2.67 -15.26 -46.49
C ALA A 10 2.78 -13.73 -46.29
N GLU A 11 3.05 -12.99 -47.37
CA GLU A 11 3.11 -11.53 -47.35
C GLU A 11 1.72 -10.90 -47.09
N ILE A 12 0.66 -11.45 -47.68
CA ILE A 12 -0.72 -11.06 -47.40
C ILE A 12 -1.09 -11.33 -45.92
N GLU A 13 -0.68 -12.47 -45.35
CA GLU A 13 -0.89 -12.74 -43.92
C GLU A 13 -0.12 -11.75 -43.02
N GLN A 14 1.11 -11.39 -43.40
CA GLN A 14 1.93 -10.44 -42.66
C GLN A 14 1.34 -9.03 -42.69
N LEU A 15 0.87 -8.57 -43.86
CA LEU A 15 0.19 -7.28 -44.02
C LEU A 15 -1.14 -7.24 -43.27
N LYS A 16 -1.91 -8.34 -43.27
CA LYS A 16 -3.14 -8.45 -42.45
C LYS A 16 -2.81 -8.36 -40.96
N LEU A 17 -1.71 -8.95 -40.52
CA LEU A 17 -1.26 -8.88 -39.13
C LEU A 17 -0.84 -7.46 -38.73
N GLU A 18 -0.16 -6.73 -39.61
CA GLU A 18 0.23 -5.33 -39.39
C GLU A 18 -0.98 -4.40 -39.34
N LEU A 19 -1.90 -4.53 -40.30
CA LEU A 19 -3.16 -3.77 -40.32
C LEU A 19 -3.98 -4.00 -39.04
N LEU A 20 -4.00 -5.23 -38.54
CA LEU A 20 -4.70 -5.59 -37.30
C LEU A 20 -4.02 -4.95 -36.07
N LYS A 21 -2.68 -4.89 -36.04
CA LYS A 21 -1.93 -4.18 -34.99
C LYS A 21 -2.18 -2.67 -35.03
N GLU A 22 -2.23 -2.05 -36.21
CA GLU A 22 -2.50 -0.63 -36.33
C GLU A 22 -3.93 -0.26 -35.94
N ARG A 23 -4.92 -1.06 -36.38
CA ARG A 23 -6.31 -0.91 -35.93
C ARG A 23 -6.43 -1.07 -34.42
N GLN A 24 -5.68 -1.98 -33.80
CA GLN A 24 -5.63 -2.12 -32.34
C GLN A 24 -5.12 -0.85 -31.66
N LYS A 25 -4.03 -0.26 -32.17
CA LYS A 25 -3.51 1.03 -31.65
C LYS A 25 -4.53 2.15 -31.80
N TYR A 26 -5.19 2.25 -32.96
CA TYR A 26 -6.20 3.26 -33.22
C TYR A 26 -7.41 3.15 -32.28
N LEU A 27 -7.96 1.95 -32.13
CA LEU A 27 -9.08 1.68 -31.20
C LEU A 27 -8.70 1.81 -29.73
N GLU A 28 -7.42 1.64 -29.40
CA GLU A 28 -6.90 1.92 -28.07
C GLU A 28 -6.89 3.43 -27.82
N LEU A 29 -6.32 4.21 -28.73
CA LEU A 29 -6.32 5.68 -28.70
C LEU A 29 -7.74 6.28 -28.66
N GLU A 30 -8.65 5.79 -29.49
CA GLU A 30 -10.04 6.25 -29.52
C GLU A 30 -10.76 5.96 -28.20
N ARG A 31 -10.48 4.82 -27.55
CA ARG A 31 -10.96 4.53 -26.18
C ARG A 31 -10.33 5.46 -25.15
N ILE A 32 -9.06 5.86 -25.31
CA ILE A 32 -8.43 6.81 -24.38
C ILE A 32 -9.07 8.19 -24.44
N LEU A 33 -9.44 8.61 -25.64
CA LEU A 33 -9.94 9.95 -25.92
C LEU A 33 -11.46 10.07 -25.73
N PHE A 34 -12.25 9.05 -26.09
CA PHE A 34 -13.72 9.20 -26.26
C PHE A 34 -14.60 8.13 -25.58
N GLY A 35 -14.03 7.19 -24.79
CA GLY A 35 -14.82 6.10 -24.18
C GLY A 35 -15.77 6.56 -23.05
N ARG A 36 -17.04 6.15 -23.10
CA ARG A 36 -18.03 6.34 -22.00
C ARG A 36 -17.63 5.53 -20.76
N LYS A 37 -17.65 6.19 -19.58
CA LYS A 37 -17.18 5.67 -18.28
C LYS A 37 -18.22 4.94 -17.40
N SER A 38 -19.28 4.34 -17.96
CA SER A 38 -20.32 3.67 -17.14
C SER A 38 -20.62 2.25 -17.62
N GLU A 39 -20.24 1.25 -16.83
CA GLU A 39 -20.61 -0.16 -16.96
C GLU A 39 -22.09 -0.34 -16.58
N LYS A 40 -22.94 -0.82 -17.51
CA LYS A 40 -24.41 -0.96 -17.30
C LYS A 40 -24.92 -2.41 -17.39
N ARG A 41 -24.08 -3.41 -17.08
CA ARG A 41 -24.50 -4.83 -17.09
C ARG A 41 -24.25 -5.55 -15.77
N LEU A 42 -24.75 -5.00 -14.66
CA LEU A 42 -24.88 -5.70 -13.37
C LEU A 42 -26.10 -5.14 -12.61
N PRO A 43 -26.72 -5.91 -11.69
CA PRO A 43 -27.49 -5.35 -10.58
C PRO A 43 -26.63 -4.32 -9.83
N LYS A 44 -27.25 -3.28 -9.25
CA LYS A 44 -26.56 -2.16 -8.59
C LYS A 44 -25.73 -2.62 -7.38
N ASP A 45 -24.56 -3.20 -7.61
CA ASP A 45 -23.54 -3.41 -6.61
C ASP A 45 -22.38 -2.47 -6.95
N SER A 46 -22.35 -1.33 -6.27
CA SER A 46 -21.60 -0.12 -6.61
C SER A 46 -20.08 -0.19 -6.37
N SER A 47 -19.48 -1.38 -6.40
CA SER A 47 -18.05 -1.58 -6.13
C SER A 47 -17.16 -1.57 -7.39
N GLN A 48 -17.76 -1.60 -8.58
CA GLN A 48 -17.07 -1.71 -9.87
C GLN A 48 -17.00 -0.36 -10.63
N LEU A 49 -16.49 0.69 -9.98
CA LEU A 49 -16.07 1.90 -10.69
C LEU A 49 -14.62 1.77 -11.13
N ASP A 50 -14.44 1.38 -12.39
CA ASP A 50 -13.15 1.29 -13.08
C ASP A 50 -12.64 2.73 -13.38
N ILE A 51 -12.13 3.41 -12.36
CA ILE A 51 -11.42 4.67 -12.55
C ILE A 51 -10.05 4.30 -13.11
N ASN A 52 -9.94 4.26 -14.43
CA ASN A 52 -8.67 4.07 -15.12
C ASN A 52 -7.78 5.30 -14.86
N PHE A 53 -6.97 5.20 -13.81
CA PHE A 53 -6.18 6.29 -13.27
C PHE A 53 -4.97 6.64 -14.16
N ASP A 54 -4.56 5.83 -15.12
CA ASP A 54 -3.34 6.09 -15.91
C ASP A 54 -3.42 7.34 -16.85
N LYS A 55 -4.50 8.15 -16.81
CA LYS A 55 -4.72 9.33 -17.69
C LYS A 55 -5.11 10.64 -17.01
N LEU A 56 -4.80 10.80 -15.73
CA LEU A 56 -4.78 12.16 -15.16
C LEU A 56 -3.37 12.69 -15.38
N GLU A 57 -3.20 13.53 -16.40
CA GLU A 57 -2.00 14.35 -16.59
C GLU A 57 -1.81 15.17 -15.32
N VAL A 58 -0.78 14.82 -14.55
CA VAL A 58 -0.27 15.70 -13.50
C VAL A 58 0.21 16.96 -14.21
N LEU A 59 -0.28 18.13 -13.78
CA LEU A 59 0.09 19.42 -14.37
C LEU A 59 1.62 19.51 -14.45
N GLU A 60 2.18 19.64 -15.65
CA GLU A 60 3.63 19.72 -15.89
C GLU A 60 4.31 20.78 -14.98
N GLN A 61 3.56 21.83 -14.64
CA GLN A 61 3.93 22.89 -13.70
C GLN A 61 4.30 22.37 -12.30
N GLU A 62 3.60 21.36 -11.77
CA GLU A 62 3.91 20.81 -10.44
C GLU A 62 5.21 19.99 -10.45
N ARG A 63 5.50 19.33 -11.58
CA ARG A 63 6.71 18.56 -11.77
C ARG A 63 7.93 19.46 -11.93
N GLU A 64 7.79 20.58 -12.64
CA GLU A 64 8.83 21.61 -12.75
C GLU A 64 9.15 22.24 -11.40
N GLN A 65 8.13 22.62 -10.62
CA GLN A 65 8.30 23.15 -9.26
C GLN A 65 9.00 22.14 -8.32
N PHE A 66 8.68 20.85 -8.44
CA PHE A 66 9.35 19.83 -7.64
C PHE A 66 10.82 19.68 -8.04
N ASN A 67 11.14 19.68 -9.33
CA ASN A 67 12.51 19.57 -9.82
C ASN A 67 13.37 20.77 -9.39
N THR A 68 12.84 22.00 -9.47
CA THR A 68 13.57 23.20 -9.02
C THR A 68 13.87 23.15 -7.52
N LEU A 69 12.90 22.73 -6.69
CA LEU A 69 13.11 22.53 -5.25
C LEU A 69 14.18 21.47 -4.98
N VAL A 70 14.17 20.36 -5.70
CA VAL A 70 15.18 19.29 -5.55
C VAL A 70 16.56 19.80 -5.94
N ASP A 71 16.69 20.58 -7.01
CA ASP A 71 17.95 21.16 -7.47
C ASP A 71 18.50 22.18 -6.46
N GLU A 72 17.65 23.07 -5.93
CA GLU A 72 18.03 24.01 -4.86
C GLU A 72 18.56 23.27 -3.60
N ILE A 73 17.88 22.20 -3.18
CA ILE A 73 18.29 21.36 -2.05
C ILE A 73 19.62 20.65 -2.33
N GLN A 74 19.81 20.12 -3.54
CA GLN A 74 21.06 19.47 -3.92
C GLN A 74 22.23 20.47 -3.94
N VAL A 75 22.01 21.68 -4.44
CA VAL A 75 23.01 22.77 -4.44
C VAL A 75 23.37 23.18 -3.01
N GLU A 76 22.40 23.36 -2.12
CA GLU A 76 22.68 23.64 -0.70
C GLU A 76 23.44 22.50 -0.01
N SER A 77 23.09 21.25 -0.31
CA SER A 77 23.76 20.07 0.25
C SER A 77 25.22 19.97 -0.20
N HIS A 78 25.50 20.31 -1.47
CA HIS A 78 26.84 20.35 -2.04
C HIS A 78 27.66 21.49 -1.42
N LYS A 79 27.07 22.68 -1.26
CA LYS A 79 27.70 23.82 -0.55
C LYS A 79 28.05 23.48 0.90
N ARG A 80 27.17 22.76 1.62
CA ARG A 80 27.46 22.26 2.99
C ARG A 80 28.58 21.22 3.04
N ARG A 81 28.71 20.36 2.02
CA ARG A 81 29.81 19.39 1.93
C ARG A 81 31.18 20.05 1.68
N LEU A 82 31.20 21.18 0.98
CA LEU A 82 32.41 21.97 0.71
C LEU A 82 32.89 22.78 1.93
N ASN A 83 31.98 23.28 2.78
CA ASN A 83 32.31 24.12 3.94
C ASN A 83 32.65 23.33 5.23
N LYS A 84 33.21 22.13 5.12
CA LYS A 84 33.38 21.20 6.26
C LYS A 84 34.56 21.51 7.21
N THR A 85 35.12 22.72 7.20
CA THR A 85 36.28 23.09 8.03
C THR A 85 35.99 23.97 9.26
N THR A 86 34.76 24.40 9.53
CA THR A 86 34.46 25.13 10.78
C THR A 86 33.00 24.95 11.22
N LYS A 87 32.66 23.84 11.88
CA LYS A 87 31.35 23.73 12.54
C LYS A 87 31.38 24.38 13.93
N LYS A 88 30.86 25.62 14.03
CA LYS A 88 30.19 26.08 15.25
C LYS A 88 29.02 25.13 15.52
N LYS A 89 28.83 24.72 16.79
CA LYS A 89 27.65 23.97 17.24
C LYS A 89 26.40 24.76 16.81
N GLU A 90 25.67 24.29 15.80
CA GLU A 90 24.39 24.88 15.42
C GLU A 90 23.45 24.76 16.63
N ALA A 91 22.90 25.90 17.06
CA ALA A 91 21.87 25.95 18.08
C ALA A 91 20.67 25.09 17.63
N SER A 92 20.03 24.41 18.59
CA SER A 92 18.77 23.69 18.35
C SER A 92 17.81 24.58 17.55
N PRO A 93 17.14 24.06 16.50
CA PRO A 93 16.19 24.84 15.73
C PRO A 93 15.15 25.45 16.67
N VAL A 94 15.12 26.78 16.72
CA VAL A 94 14.28 27.54 17.65
C VAL A 94 12.87 27.54 17.10
N ILE A 95 11.94 26.91 17.82
CA ILE A 95 10.52 26.99 17.49
C ILE A 95 10.06 28.44 17.69
N PRO A 96 9.40 29.06 16.69
CA PRO A 96 9.02 30.48 16.78
C PRO A 96 8.28 30.84 18.07
N ALA A 97 8.57 32.01 18.62
CA ALA A 97 7.92 32.53 19.83
C ALA A 97 6.41 32.75 19.65
N SER A 98 5.97 32.95 18.41
CA SER A 98 4.56 33.17 18.03
C SER A 98 3.66 31.94 18.20
N ILE A 99 4.23 30.74 18.36
CA ILE A 99 3.46 29.51 18.56
C ILE A 99 3.08 29.39 20.04
N GLU A 100 1.81 29.04 20.31
CA GLU A 100 1.27 28.84 21.65
C GLU A 100 2.10 27.82 22.45
N ARG A 101 2.48 28.15 23.69
CA ARG A 101 3.21 27.26 24.60
C ARG A 101 2.29 26.80 25.72
N ARG A 102 2.21 25.48 25.93
CA ARG A 102 1.42 24.84 26.98
C ARG A 102 2.35 24.14 27.96
N ASP A 103 2.28 24.55 29.21
CA ASP A 103 3.19 24.06 30.25
C ASP A 103 2.68 22.76 30.86
N PHE A 104 3.60 21.81 31.00
CA PHE A 104 3.36 20.53 31.63
C PHE A 104 4.46 20.29 32.66
N ILE A 105 4.13 20.48 33.93
CA ILE A 105 5.07 20.38 35.04
C ILE A 105 5.13 18.91 35.49
N LEU A 106 6.35 18.35 35.50
CA LEU A 106 6.65 17.01 35.95
C LEU A 106 7.32 17.10 37.33
N GLU A 107 6.53 16.90 38.38
CA GLU A 107 7.02 16.90 39.76
C GLU A 107 7.62 15.52 40.12
N PRO A 108 8.72 15.45 40.90
CA PRO A 108 9.26 14.18 41.37
C PRO A 108 8.35 13.59 42.45
N GLU A 109 8.23 12.25 42.47
CA GLU A 109 7.48 11.56 43.52
C GLU A 109 8.14 11.74 44.90
N GLY A 110 7.32 11.94 45.94
CA GLY A 110 7.76 12.01 47.34
C GLY A 110 8.44 13.32 47.77
N ILE A 111 8.25 14.41 47.03
CA ILE A 111 8.75 15.74 47.43
C ILE A 111 7.74 16.46 48.32
N ASP A 112 8.21 16.92 49.46
CA ASP A 112 7.49 17.84 50.35
C ASP A 112 8.19 19.21 50.36
N LEU A 113 7.46 20.25 49.96
CA LEU A 113 7.97 21.62 49.83
C LEU A 113 8.40 22.25 51.17
N GLU A 114 8.00 21.67 52.31
CA GLU A 114 8.51 22.06 53.61
C GLU A 114 10.00 21.74 53.78
N PHE A 115 10.43 20.56 53.31
CA PHE A 115 11.81 20.06 53.48
C PHE A 115 12.71 20.29 52.25
N PHE A 116 12.11 20.54 51.08
CA PHE A 116 12.81 20.69 49.82
C PHE A 116 12.70 22.11 49.27
N GLU A 117 13.77 22.62 48.67
CA GLU A 117 13.76 23.89 47.93
C GLU A 117 14.05 23.70 46.44
N LYS A 118 13.34 24.46 45.61
CA LYS A 118 13.52 24.48 44.15
C LYS A 118 14.80 25.24 43.81
N ILE A 119 15.74 24.58 43.14
CA ILE A 119 17.05 25.15 42.76
C ILE A 119 17.16 25.54 41.29
N GLY A 120 16.22 25.09 40.47
CA GLY A 120 16.19 25.34 39.04
C GLY A 120 15.15 24.47 38.36
N GLU A 121 15.11 24.52 37.03
CA GLU A 121 14.22 23.71 36.22
C GLU A 121 14.89 23.39 34.88
N ASP A 122 14.63 22.19 34.36
CA ASP A 122 14.95 21.87 32.98
C ASP A 122 13.67 21.95 32.16
N ILE A 123 13.71 22.70 31.06
CA ILE A 123 12.59 22.87 30.14
C ILE A 123 12.91 22.15 28.83
N ARG A 124 11.99 21.30 28.37
CA ARG A 124 12.03 20.69 27.05
C ARG A 124 10.82 21.12 26.23
N GLU A 125 11.06 21.74 25.08
CA GLU A 125 10.01 22.11 24.13
C GLU A 125 9.78 20.99 23.11
N VAL A 126 8.52 20.60 22.93
CA VAL A 126 8.08 19.60 21.95
C VAL A 126 6.98 20.22 21.08
N LEU A 127 7.17 20.19 19.77
CA LEU A 127 6.21 20.67 18.79
C LEU A 127 5.14 19.60 18.55
N GLU A 128 3.89 19.96 18.79
CA GLU A 128 2.72 19.12 18.61
C GLU A 128 1.76 19.77 17.57
N TYR A 129 0.85 18.95 17.06
CA TYR A 129 -0.16 19.30 16.10
C TYR A 129 -1.55 18.93 16.64
N SER A 130 -2.45 19.90 16.62
CA SER A 130 -3.89 19.70 16.78
C SER A 130 -4.54 20.01 15.43
N PRO A 131 -5.69 19.41 15.07
CA PRO A 131 -6.38 19.73 13.83
C PRO A 131 -6.50 21.25 13.60
N GLY A 132 -5.78 21.74 12.59
CA GLY A 132 -5.79 23.15 12.18
C GLY A 132 -4.79 24.09 12.85
N TYR A 133 -4.05 23.68 13.90
CA TYR A 133 -3.03 24.55 14.50
C TYR A 133 -1.90 23.79 15.20
N PHE A 134 -0.74 24.44 15.30
CA PHE A 134 0.42 23.91 16.01
C PHE A 134 0.56 24.54 17.39
N TYR A 135 1.07 23.78 18.34
CA TYR A 135 1.40 24.27 19.67
C TYR A 135 2.68 23.60 20.18
N VAL A 136 3.35 24.25 21.13
CA VAL A 136 4.52 23.72 21.81
C VAL A 136 4.12 23.23 23.19
N LYS A 137 4.32 21.95 23.46
CA LYS A 137 4.23 21.40 24.80
C LYS A 137 5.57 21.56 25.51
N ARG A 138 5.60 22.32 26.59
CA ARG A 138 6.81 22.56 27.41
C ARG A 138 6.78 21.62 28.61
N TYR A 139 7.64 20.62 28.59
CA TYR A 139 7.87 19.75 29.75
C TYR A 139 8.85 20.43 30.70
N ILE A 140 8.33 20.89 31.84
CA ILE A 140 9.10 21.57 32.87
C ILE A 140 9.40 20.57 33.97
N ARG A 141 10.68 20.32 34.25
CA ARG A 141 11.15 19.39 35.29
C ARG A 141 11.89 20.18 36.36
N PRO A 142 11.20 20.62 37.43
CA PRO A 142 11.84 21.31 38.55
C PRO A 142 12.90 20.42 39.21
N LYS A 143 14.00 21.04 39.65
CA LYS A 143 15.07 20.40 40.42
C LYS A 143 14.92 20.83 41.88
N TYR A 144 14.94 19.87 42.78
CA TYR A 144 14.85 20.11 44.22
C TYR A 144 16.10 19.60 44.95
N LYS A 145 16.43 20.25 46.07
CA LYS A 145 17.39 19.75 47.06
C LYS A 145 16.79 19.90 48.47
N LEU A 146 17.28 19.09 49.42
CA LEU A 146 16.92 19.25 50.83
C LEU A 146 17.46 20.59 51.38
N LYS A 147 16.65 21.32 52.15
CA LYS A 147 17.03 22.62 52.73
C LYS A 147 18.22 22.52 53.72
N ASP A 148 18.35 21.41 54.43
CA ASP A 148 19.27 21.30 55.59
C ASP A 148 20.42 20.28 55.40
N ASN A 149 20.94 20.13 54.19
CA ASN A 149 21.98 19.13 53.91
C ASN A 149 23.40 19.73 53.98
N LYS A 150 24.02 19.71 55.17
CA LYS A 150 25.43 20.07 55.41
C LYS A 150 26.45 19.04 54.88
N SER A 151 26.01 18.05 54.10
CA SER A 151 26.87 17.00 53.53
C SER A 151 27.52 17.42 52.21
N LEU A 152 28.77 17.02 51.97
CA LEU A 152 29.54 17.26 50.74
C LEU A 152 28.92 16.62 49.47
N LYS A 153 27.84 15.85 49.58
CA LYS A 153 27.10 15.24 48.47
C LYS A 153 25.61 15.60 48.53
N THR A 154 25.24 16.73 47.94
CA THR A 154 23.84 17.13 47.74
C THR A 154 23.17 16.21 46.71
N LYS A 155 22.14 15.46 47.11
CA LYS A 155 21.32 14.67 46.18
C LYS A 155 20.26 15.59 45.55
N ILE A 156 20.24 15.67 44.22
CA ILE A 156 19.24 16.42 43.47
C ILE A 156 18.07 15.49 43.15
N HIS A 157 16.85 15.95 43.42
CA HIS A 157 15.63 15.25 43.11
C HIS A 157 14.95 15.91 41.91
N GLN A 158 14.66 15.13 40.87
CA GLN A 158 14.06 15.58 39.62
C GLN A 158 13.23 14.42 39.04
N ALA A 159 12.04 14.72 38.49
CA ALA A 159 11.24 13.72 37.77
C ALA A 159 11.98 13.19 36.54
N ASP A 160 11.63 12.03 36.01
CA ASP A 160 12.26 11.48 34.79
C ASP A 160 12.06 12.36 33.55
N ALA A 161 12.97 12.23 32.58
CA ALA A 161 12.90 13.00 31.36
C ALA A 161 11.70 12.55 30.51
N HIS A 162 11.06 13.49 29.81
CA HIS A 162 10.02 13.12 28.85
C HIS A 162 10.64 12.29 27.71
N ASP A 163 10.16 11.06 27.57
CA ASP A 163 10.51 10.16 26.49
C ASP A 163 9.93 10.69 25.18
N SER A 164 10.80 10.91 24.19
CA SER A 164 10.37 11.30 22.85
C SER A 164 10.58 10.14 21.91
N PHE A 165 9.56 9.86 21.10
CA PHE A 165 9.59 8.76 20.15
C PHE A 165 10.81 8.82 19.23
N ILE A 166 11.15 10.01 18.72
CA ILE A 166 12.45 10.22 18.07
C ILE A 166 13.44 10.81 19.06
N ALA A 167 14.50 10.07 19.36
CA ALA A 167 15.55 10.49 20.29
C ALA A 167 16.13 11.85 19.89
N LYS A 168 16.18 12.78 20.87
CA LYS A 168 16.68 14.17 20.71
C LYS A 168 15.91 15.02 19.69
N SER A 169 14.78 14.55 19.18
CA SER A 169 13.88 15.37 18.38
C SER A 169 13.02 16.27 19.28
N TYR A 170 12.57 17.37 18.69
CA TYR A 170 11.51 18.23 19.22
C TYR A 170 10.16 17.93 18.56
N ALA A 171 10.07 16.96 17.64
CA ALA A 171 8.80 16.53 17.08
C ALA A 171 8.05 15.66 18.10
N GLY A 172 6.83 16.06 18.44
CA GLY A 172 5.89 15.26 19.20
C GLY A 172 5.22 14.18 18.37
N ASN A 173 4.55 13.24 19.03
CA ASN A 173 3.93 12.11 18.33
C ASN A 173 2.79 12.56 17.40
N SER A 174 2.10 13.65 17.74
CA SER A 174 0.97 14.14 16.93
C SER A 174 1.41 14.73 15.58
N ILE A 175 2.52 15.47 15.54
CA ILE A 175 3.05 16.01 14.27
C ILE A 175 3.64 14.89 13.41
N LEU A 176 4.26 13.87 14.02
CA LEU A 176 4.74 12.69 13.31
C LEU A 176 3.59 11.90 12.68
N ALA A 177 2.51 11.69 13.44
CA ALA A 177 1.31 11.04 12.94
C ALA A 177 0.70 11.83 11.78
N GLU A 178 0.52 13.14 11.94
CA GLU A 178 -0.01 14.02 10.89
C GLU A 178 0.82 13.95 9.59
N LEU A 179 2.15 14.00 9.72
CA LEU A 179 3.06 13.97 8.58
C LEU A 179 2.93 12.67 7.76
N VAL A 180 2.82 11.54 8.46
CA VAL A 180 2.70 10.21 7.84
C VAL A 180 1.30 10.02 7.24
N ILE A 181 0.24 10.41 7.97
CA ILE A 181 -1.14 10.37 7.47
C ILE A 181 -1.29 11.22 6.21
N GLY A 182 -0.83 12.47 6.26
CA GLY A 182 -0.85 13.38 5.12
C GLY A 182 -0.16 12.77 3.90
N LYS A 183 0.97 12.07 4.08
CA LYS A 183 1.71 11.47 2.96
C LYS A 183 1.03 10.24 2.35
N TYR A 184 0.54 9.32 3.18
CA TYR A 184 0.14 7.98 2.72
C TYR A 184 -1.38 7.76 2.65
N ILE A 185 -2.17 8.52 3.41
CA ILE A 185 -3.63 8.53 3.34
C ILE A 185 -4.11 9.64 2.41
N ASP A 186 -3.67 10.88 2.65
CA ASP A 186 -4.12 12.05 1.89
C ASP A 186 -3.29 12.27 0.61
N HIS A 187 -2.25 11.45 0.43
CA HIS A 187 -1.37 11.48 -0.73
C HIS A 187 -0.74 12.87 -0.97
N LEU A 188 -0.44 13.61 0.10
CA LEU A 188 0.24 14.90 0.06
C LEU A 188 1.76 14.71 0.02
N PRO A 189 2.43 15.13 -1.07
CA PRO A 189 3.88 15.13 -1.13
C PRO A 189 4.50 15.95 0.01
N VAL A 190 5.65 15.52 0.51
CA VAL A 190 6.29 16.15 1.69
C VAL A 190 6.59 17.64 1.45
N TYR A 191 6.95 18.05 0.24
CA TYR A 191 7.18 19.47 -0.07
C TYR A 191 5.90 20.33 0.06
N ARG A 192 4.72 19.78 -0.29
CA ARG A 192 3.44 20.47 -0.06
C ARG A 192 3.16 20.61 1.43
N GLN A 193 3.50 19.58 2.21
CA GLN A 193 3.36 19.63 3.68
C GLN A 193 4.29 20.69 4.30
N VAL A 194 5.52 20.85 3.79
CA VAL A 194 6.41 21.96 4.19
C VAL A 194 5.73 23.32 3.97
N GLU A 195 5.14 23.56 2.80
CA GLU A 195 4.45 24.82 2.52
C GLU A 195 3.15 24.99 3.35
N ILE A 196 2.46 23.91 3.70
CA ILE A 196 1.35 23.95 4.67
C ILE A 196 1.88 24.41 6.04
N PHE A 197 2.98 23.84 6.52
CA PHE A 197 3.53 24.18 7.84
C PHE A 197 4.02 25.63 7.87
N LYS A 198 4.65 26.09 6.78
CA LYS A 198 5.13 27.47 6.61
C LYS A 198 4.01 28.49 6.66
N ARG A 199 2.85 28.19 6.06
CA ARG A 199 1.64 29.05 6.16
C ARG A 199 1.10 29.15 7.59
N ASN A 200 1.34 28.13 8.41
CA ASN A 200 1.03 28.12 9.84
C ASN A 200 2.16 28.70 10.71
N GLY A 201 3.14 29.40 10.12
CA GLY A 201 4.25 30.03 10.83
C GLY A 201 5.41 29.10 11.18
N ILE A 202 5.38 27.84 10.76
CA ILE A 202 6.40 26.84 11.07
C ILE A 202 7.33 26.60 9.88
N LYS A 203 8.59 27.00 10.03
CA LYS A 203 9.63 26.82 9.00
C LYS A 203 10.43 25.55 9.28
N LEU A 204 10.01 24.45 8.67
CA LEU A 204 10.71 23.16 8.76
C LEU A 204 11.32 22.76 7.42
N PRO A 205 12.61 22.41 7.36
CA PRO A 205 13.23 21.92 6.13
C PRO A 205 12.61 20.60 5.66
N TYR A 206 12.49 20.44 4.34
CA TYR A 206 12.04 19.19 3.71
C TYR A 206 12.81 17.96 4.22
N SER A 207 14.13 18.09 4.36
CA SER A 207 15.01 17.02 4.83
C SER A 207 14.67 16.57 6.26
N THR A 208 14.26 17.48 7.13
CA THR A 208 13.84 17.18 8.51
C THR A 208 12.56 16.35 8.52
N LEU A 209 11.54 16.79 7.78
CA LEU A 209 10.28 16.05 7.66
C LEU A 209 10.50 14.65 7.06
N ASN A 210 11.28 14.56 5.97
CA ASN A 210 11.56 13.26 5.36
C ASN A 210 12.33 12.34 6.32
N SER A 211 13.31 12.88 7.06
CA SER A 211 14.05 12.14 8.08
C SER A 211 13.14 11.63 9.20
N TRP A 212 12.14 12.41 9.63
CA TRP A 212 11.16 11.96 10.62
C TRP A 212 10.30 10.81 10.10
N ILE A 213 9.82 10.86 8.85
CA ILE A 213 9.06 9.75 8.24
C ILE A 213 9.92 8.48 8.20
N HIS A 214 11.20 8.59 7.86
CA HIS A 214 12.11 7.45 7.86
C HIS A 214 12.31 6.86 9.24
N GLN A 215 12.50 7.69 10.26
CA GLN A 215 12.67 7.24 11.64
C GLN A 215 11.41 6.56 12.17
N VAL A 216 10.22 7.12 11.88
CA VAL A 216 8.94 6.46 12.22
C VAL A 216 8.85 5.09 11.58
N ALA A 217 9.20 4.95 10.30
CA ALA A 217 9.17 3.64 9.65
C ALA A 217 10.18 2.65 10.27
N THR A 218 11.37 3.10 10.64
CA THR A 218 12.39 2.26 11.30
C THR A 218 11.87 1.71 12.62
N GLU A 219 11.30 2.57 13.47
CA GLU A 219 10.76 2.18 14.77
C GLU A 219 9.53 1.27 14.65
N LEU A 220 8.70 1.45 13.61
CA LEU A 220 7.54 0.60 13.33
C LEU A 220 7.90 -0.72 12.63
N TYR A 221 9.14 -0.91 12.19
CA TYR A 221 9.54 -2.08 11.39
C TYR A 221 9.32 -3.42 12.13
N PRO A 222 9.65 -3.57 13.43
CA PRO A 222 9.37 -4.80 14.16
C PRO A 222 7.87 -5.14 14.19
N LEU A 223 7.00 -4.13 14.31
CA LEU A 223 5.56 -4.32 14.27
C LEU A 223 5.08 -4.77 12.87
N TYR A 224 5.71 -4.27 11.81
CA TYR A 224 5.42 -4.70 10.44
C TYR A 224 5.82 -6.16 10.21
N GLU A 225 6.93 -6.62 10.79
CA GLU A 225 7.30 -8.04 10.73
C GLU A 225 6.27 -8.94 11.42
N VAL A 226 5.70 -8.50 12.56
CA VAL A 226 4.63 -9.23 13.24
C VAL A 226 3.37 -9.27 12.36
N LEU A 227 3.00 -8.15 11.73
CA LEU A 227 1.87 -8.10 10.78
C LEU A 227 2.06 -9.07 9.61
N ALA A 228 3.24 -9.05 8.98
CA ALA A 228 3.55 -9.93 7.86
C ALA A 228 3.47 -11.41 8.26
N LYS A 229 4.00 -11.78 9.43
CA LYS A 229 3.89 -13.13 9.98
C LYS A 229 2.44 -13.54 10.22
N GLN A 230 1.60 -12.65 10.75
CA GLN A 230 0.18 -12.96 10.96
C GLN A 230 -0.56 -13.22 9.65
N VAL A 231 -0.37 -12.34 8.65
CA VAL A 231 -1.00 -12.51 7.34
C VAL A 231 -0.54 -13.80 6.65
N LEU A 232 0.75 -14.12 6.73
CA LEU A 232 1.30 -15.36 6.16
C LEU A 232 0.93 -16.64 6.93
N ASN A 233 0.44 -16.53 8.16
CA ASN A 233 -0.10 -17.65 8.92
C ASN A 233 -1.58 -17.91 8.64
N SER A 234 -2.23 -17.08 7.83
CA SER A 234 -3.62 -17.31 7.41
C SER A 234 -3.73 -18.48 6.44
N ASN A 235 -4.88 -19.14 6.45
CA ASN A 235 -5.16 -20.25 5.54
C ASN A 235 -5.53 -19.76 4.12
N TYR A 236 -5.92 -18.49 3.94
CA TYR A 236 -6.33 -17.97 2.64
C TYR A 236 -5.82 -16.55 2.43
N ILE A 237 -4.88 -16.42 1.49
CA ILE A 237 -4.32 -15.15 1.07
C ILE A 237 -4.63 -14.85 -0.41
N GLN A 238 -4.78 -13.57 -0.70
CA GLN A 238 -4.75 -13.01 -2.04
C GLN A 238 -3.42 -12.30 -2.26
N VAL A 239 -2.86 -12.46 -3.46
CA VAL A 239 -1.58 -11.84 -3.83
C VAL A 239 -1.71 -11.17 -5.18
N ASP A 240 -1.23 -9.94 -5.26
CA ASP A 240 -1.20 -9.14 -6.49
C ASP A 240 -0.02 -8.16 -6.45
N GLU A 241 0.46 -7.73 -7.61
CA GLU A 241 1.58 -6.79 -7.71
C GLU A 241 1.18 -5.47 -8.32
N THR A 242 1.73 -4.39 -7.77
CA THR A 242 1.55 -3.06 -8.35
C THR A 242 2.88 -2.37 -8.57
N THR A 243 2.84 -1.32 -9.38
CA THR A 243 4.02 -0.57 -9.77
C THR A 243 4.26 0.59 -8.80
N LEU A 244 5.53 0.78 -8.47
CA LEU A 244 6.03 1.89 -7.67
C LEU A 244 7.31 2.39 -8.34
N PRO A 245 7.35 3.59 -8.92
CA PRO A 245 8.57 4.14 -9.50
C PRO A 245 9.60 4.42 -8.40
N VAL A 246 10.84 3.96 -8.59
CA VAL A 246 11.94 4.14 -7.62
C VAL A 246 13.18 4.64 -8.33
N VAL A 247 13.82 5.68 -7.79
CA VAL A 247 15.11 6.17 -8.29
C VAL A 247 16.20 5.21 -7.84
N LYS A 248 17.01 4.74 -8.80
CA LYS A 248 18.21 3.94 -8.51
C LYS A 248 19.44 4.82 -8.67
N ASP A 249 20.31 4.81 -7.67
CA ASP A 249 21.49 5.69 -7.53
C ASP A 249 22.35 5.79 -8.80
N GLN A 250 22.42 4.70 -9.57
CA GLN A 250 23.25 4.63 -10.77
C GLN A 250 22.71 5.45 -11.96
N LYS A 251 21.42 5.76 -12.02
CA LYS A 251 20.81 6.33 -13.24
C LYS A 251 20.12 7.68 -13.05
N LYS A 252 20.05 8.23 -11.82
CA LYS A 252 19.33 9.48 -11.46
C LYS A 252 17.93 9.59 -12.08
N ARG A 253 17.30 8.45 -12.40
CA ARG A 253 15.99 8.35 -13.04
C ARG A 253 15.14 7.35 -12.29
N ALA A 254 13.86 7.66 -12.17
CA ALA A 254 12.89 6.72 -11.65
C ALA A 254 12.77 5.54 -12.62
N VAL A 255 12.97 4.33 -12.12
CA VAL A 255 12.74 3.09 -12.86
C VAL A 255 11.47 2.42 -12.35
N LYS A 256 10.79 1.69 -13.24
CA LYS A 256 9.64 0.88 -12.87
C LYS A 256 10.10 -0.21 -11.89
N ALA A 257 9.58 -0.15 -10.67
CA ALA A 257 9.76 -1.16 -9.65
C ALA A 257 8.39 -1.71 -9.22
N TYR A 258 8.40 -2.85 -8.53
CA TYR A 258 7.21 -3.57 -8.11
C TYR A 258 7.14 -3.70 -6.60
N ILE A 259 5.93 -3.63 -6.09
CA ILE A 259 5.58 -3.89 -4.70
C ILE A 259 4.47 -4.94 -4.69
N TRP A 260 4.63 -5.94 -3.82
CA TRP A 260 3.77 -7.11 -3.75
C TRP A 260 2.76 -6.89 -2.63
N GLY A 261 1.48 -6.89 -2.92
CA GLY A 261 0.42 -6.89 -1.92
C GLY A 261 0.09 -8.32 -1.52
N ILE A 262 -0.17 -8.53 -0.24
CA ILE A 262 -0.63 -9.79 0.33
C ILE A 262 -1.76 -9.47 1.28
N HIS A 263 -2.92 -10.03 1.02
CA HIS A 263 -4.15 -9.77 1.77
C HIS A 263 -4.66 -11.07 2.36
N ASP A 264 -4.79 -11.10 3.68
CA ASP A 264 -5.48 -12.15 4.42
C ASP A 264 -6.99 -11.90 4.36
N VAL A 265 -7.71 -12.75 3.63
CA VAL A 265 -9.15 -12.60 3.42
C VAL A 265 -9.94 -12.92 4.69
N ILE A 266 -9.42 -13.80 5.55
CA ILE A 266 -10.11 -14.28 6.75
C ILE A 266 -9.98 -13.26 7.88
N ASN A 267 -8.77 -12.74 8.11
CA ASN A 267 -8.54 -11.77 9.19
C ASN A 267 -8.69 -10.32 8.78
N GLU A 268 -8.89 -10.04 7.48
CA GLU A 268 -9.02 -8.70 6.90
C GLU A 268 -7.80 -7.80 7.15
N GLN A 269 -6.62 -8.41 7.16
CA GLN A 269 -5.34 -7.73 7.31
C GLN A 269 -4.54 -7.84 6.00
N LEU A 270 -3.62 -6.90 5.79
CA LEU A 270 -2.74 -6.97 4.63
C LEU A 270 -1.36 -6.43 4.93
N PHE A 271 -0.41 -6.81 4.10
CA PHE A 271 0.86 -6.14 4.04
C PHE A 271 1.36 -6.02 2.60
N PHE A 272 2.25 -5.07 2.40
CA PHE A 272 2.97 -4.87 1.16
C PHE A 272 4.44 -5.20 1.38
N HIS A 273 5.02 -5.93 0.44
CA HIS A 273 6.40 -6.34 0.44
C HIS A 273 7.16 -5.73 -0.73
N TYR A 274 8.31 -5.13 -0.45
CA TYR A 274 9.20 -4.56 -1.46
C TYR A 274 10.58 -5.23 -1.41
N ASP A 275 10.97 -5.89 -2.50
CA ASP A 275 12.30 -6.49 -2.67
C ASP A 275 13.01 -5.89 -3.89
N GLN A 276 13.71 -4.76 -3.67
CA GLN A 276 14.54 -4.06 -4.67
C GLN A 276 13.83 -3.76 -6.01
N GLY A 277 12.50 -3.70 -5.96
CA GLY A 277 11.63 -3.46 -7.09
C GLY A 277 11.47 -4.63 -8.05
N SER A 278 11.86 -5.85 -7.66
CA SER A 278 11.80 -7.02 -8.53
C SER A 278 10.39 -7.59 -8.63
N ARG A 279 9.95 -7.90 -9.86
CA ARG A 279 8.77 -8.75 -10.14
C ARG A 279 9.14 -10.22 -10.36
N ALA A 280 10.39 -10.59 -10.12
CA ALA A 280 10.86 -11.93 -10.43
C ALA A 280 10.27 -12.96 -9.48
N GLN A 281 10.10 -14.19 -9.98
CA GLN A 281 9.61 -15.33 -9.21
C GLN A 281 10.37 -15.56 -7.90
N ARG A 282 11.67 -15.23 -7.84
CA ARG A 282 12.50 -15.32 -6.62
C ARG A 282 11.89 -14.60 -5.41
N VAL A 283 11.16 -13.50 -5.64
CA VAL A 283 10.55 -12.71 -4.57
C VAL A 283 9.43 -13.51 -3.91
N VAL A 284 8.51 -14.05 -4.72
CA VAL A 284 7.40 -14.88 -4.22
C VAL A 284 7.92 -16.15 -3.58
N VAL A 285 8.92 -16.81 -4.18
CA VAL A 285 9.56 -18.01 -3.61
C VAL A 285 10.07 -17.74 -2.20
N SER A 286 10.76 -16.63 -2.00
CA SER A 286 11.28 -16.25 -0.69
C SER A 286 10.17 -15.85 0.28
N LEU A 287 9.16 -15.14 -0.21
CA LEU A 287 8.08 -14.59 0.61
C LEU A 287 7.09 -15.67 1.10
N LEU A 288 6.74 -16.62 0.23
CA LEU A 288 5.75 -17.67 0.48
C LEU A 288 6.42 -19.05 0.62
N LYS A 289 7.70 -19.07 1.04
CA LYS A 289 8.50 -20.29 1.18
C LYS A 289 7.82 -21.31 2.09
N ASP A 290 7.38 -20.86 3.26
CA ASP A 290 6.81 -21.73 4.30
C ASP A 290 5.27 -21.66 4.36
N TYR A 291 4.65 -20.93 3.45
CA TYR A 291 3.19 -20.80 3.37
C TYR A 291 2.52 -22.13 3.03
N LYS A 292 1.37 -22.37 3.67
CA LYS A 292 0.44 -23.48 3.46
C LYS A 292 -0.98 -22.96 3.44
N GLY A 293 -1.83 -23.53 2.58
CA GLY A 293 -3.22 -23.10 2.40
C GLY A 293 -3.51 -22.60 0.98
N PHE A 294 -4.46 -21.68 0.86
CA PHE A 294 -4.97 -21.17 -0.40
C PHE A 294 -4.26 -19.86 -0.80
N ILE A 295 -3.77 -19.80 -2.04
CA ILE A 295 -3.23 -18.56 -2.63
C ILE A 295 -4.07 -18.22 -3.85
N GLN A 296 -4.74 -17.08 -3.82
CA GLN A 296 -5.44 -16.56 -4.99
C GLN A 296 -4.67 -15.42 -5.63
N THR A 297 -4.44 -15.54 -6.92
CA THR A 297 -3.63 -14.60 -7.68
C THR A 297 -4.20 -14.45 -9.09
N ASP A 298 -3.67 -13.49 -9.85
CA ASP A 298 -3.92 -13.43 -11.28
C ASP A 298 -3.25 -14.63 -11.99
N GLY A 299 -3.43 -14.72 -13.30
CA GLY A 299 -2.77 -15.75 -14.11
C GLY A 299 -1.25 -15.60 -14.25
N TYR A 300 -0.54 -14.88 -13.37
CA TYR A 300 0.89 -14.67 -13.53
C TYR A 300 1.68 -15.96 -13.32
N LYS A 301 2.56 -16.25 -14.30
CA LYS A 301 3.32 -17.50 -14.35
C LYS A 301 4.30 -17.67 -13.19
N ALA A 302 4.69 -16.60 -12.50
CA ALA A 302 5.60 -16.70 -11.36
C ALA A 302 5.05 -17.58 -10.23
N TYR A 303 3.72 -17.69 -10.11
CA TYR A 303 3.08 -18.51 -9.09
C TYR A 303 3.01 -19.99 -9.46
N SER A 304 3.22 -20.37 -10.73
CA SER A 304 3.00 -21.75 -11.17
C SER A 304 3.87 -22.80 -10.47
N ILE A 305 4.98 -22.40 -9.84
CA ILE A 305 5.78 -23.29 -8.96
C ILE A 305 5.02 -23.82 -7.75
N TYR A 306 3.96 -23.13 -7.32
CA TYR A 306 3.12 -23.56 -6.20
C TYR A 306 2.04 -24.56 -6.63
N GLU A 307 1.90 -24.84 -7.93
CA GLU A 307 0.97 -25.86 -8.41
C GLU A 307 1.39 -27.27 -7.95
N ASP A 308 2.69 -27.52 -7.88
CA ASP A 308 3.28 -28.81 -7.50
C ASP A 308 3.66 -28.88 -6.01
N LYS A 309 3.52 -27.77 -5.28
CA LYS A 309 3.89 -27.70 -3.87
C LYS A 309 2.81 -28.37 -3.02
N LYS A 310 3.18 -29.44 -2.31
CA LYS A 310 2.32 -30.07 -1.30
C LYS A 310 1.89 -29.03 -0.26
N ASP A 311 0.64 -29.09 0.18
CA ASP A 311 -0.01 -28.17 1.13
C ASP A 311 -0.37 -26.76 0.61
N VAL A 312 -0.21 -26.47 -0.69
CA VAL A 312 -0.64 -25.20 -1.29
C VAL A 312 -1.65 -25.44 -2.41
N VAL A 313 -2.71 -24.64 -2.44
CA VAL A 313 -3.73 -24.67 -3.48
C VAL A 313 -3.83 -23.31 -4.15
N LEU A 314 -3.50 -23.25 -5.44
CA LEU A 314 -3.62 -22.02 -6.23
C LEU A 314 -5.04 -21.80 -6.74
N LEU A 315 -5.54 -20.59 -6.56
CA LEU A 315 -6.85 -20.15 -7.03
C LEU A 315 -6.69 -19.10 -8.12
N GLY A 316 -7.57 -19.17 -9.12
CA GLY A 316 -7.62 -18.20 -10.20
C GLY A 316 -8.52 -17.01 -9.87
N CYS A 317 -8.49 -16.01 -10.73
CA CYS A 317 -9.37 -14.85 -10.64
C CYS A 317 -10.26 -14.74 -11.89
N TRP A 318 -11.58 -14.88 -11.71
CA TRP A 318 -12.54 -14.71 -12.79
C TRP A 318 -12.63 -13.27 -13.30
N ALA A 319 -12.34 -12.25 -12.47
CA ALA A 319 -12.34 -10.86 -12.91
C ALA A 319 -11.28 -10.60 -13.99
N HIS A 320 -10.09 -11.20 -13.86
CA HIS A 320 -9.04 -11.11 -14.88
C HIS A 320 -9.41 -11.81 -16.19
N VAL A 321 -10.12 -12.93 -16.11
CA VAL A 321 -10.66 -13.63 -17.28
C VAL A 321 -11.71 -12.77 -17.97
N ARG A 322 -12.67 -12.23 -17.21
CA ARG A 322 -13.72 -11.33 -17.69
C ARG A 322 -13.13 -10.14 -18.46
N ARG A 323 -12.14 -9.44 -17.89
CA ARG A 323 -11.47 -8.29 -18.53
C ARG A 323 -10.91 -8.62 -19.92
N LYS A 324 -10.39 -9.82 -20.12
CA LYS A 324 -9.86 -10.24 -21.44
C LYS A 324 -10.97 -10.48 -22.46
N PHE A 325 -12.08 -11.08 -22.05
CA PHE A 325 -13.26 -11.23 -22.92
C PHE A 325 -13.95 -9.88 -23.21
N GLU A 326 -13.98 -8.96 -22.25
CA GLU A 326 -14.43 -7.58 -22.50
C GLU A 326 -13.57 -6.88 -23.54
N GLN A 327 -12.25 -7.09 -23.54
CA GLN A 327 -11.38 -6.59 -24.60
C GLN A 327 -11.68 -7.25 -25.96
N ALA A 328 -12.01 -8.55 -25.96
CA ALA A 328 -12.34 -9.30 -27.17
C ALA A 328 -13.64 -8.84 -27.86
N LEU A 329 -14.55 -8.15 -27.15
CA LEU A 329 -15.76 -7.55 -27.75
C LEU A 329 -15.46 -6.60 -28.92
N LYS A 330 -14.24 -6.06 -29.00
CA LYS A 330 -13.82 -5.18 -30.10
C LYS A 330 -13.67 -5.91 -31.44
N GLU A 331 -13.31 -7.19 -31.39
CA GLU A 331 -13.03 -8.00 -32.59
C GLU A 331 -14.15 -8.98 -32.88
N ASP A 332 -14.67 -9.64 -31.84
CA ASP A 332 -15.72 -10.66 -31.96
C ASP A 332 -16.76 -10.46 -30.86
N LYS A 333 -17.81 -9.72 -31.19
CA LYS A 333 -18.89 -9.40 -30.25
C LYS A 333 -19.69 -10.64 -29.85
N GLU A 334 -19.96 -11.54 -30.78
CA GLU A 334 -20.86 -12.68 -30.54
C GLU A 334 -20.23 -13.65 -29.55
N ASN A 335 -19.01 -14.12 -29.84
CA ASN A 335 -18.31 -15.08 -28.98
C ASN A 335 -17.87 -14.45 -27.66
N ALA A 336 -17.43 -13.19 -27.67
CA ALA A 336 -17.07 -12.51 -26.43
C ALA A 336 -18.30 -12.26 -25.52
N ASN A 337 -19.47 -11.90 -26.07
CA ASN A 337 -20.69 -11.78 -25.25
C ASN A 337 -21.06 -13.15 -24.65
N LYS A 338 -21.02 -14.23 -25.43
CA LYS A 338 -21.31 -15.58 -24.91
C LYS A 338 -20.40 -15.98 -23.75
N ALA A 339 -19.10 -15.67 -23.83
CA ALA A 339 -18.17 -15.86 -22.71
C ALA A 339 -18.57 -15.02 -21.48
N LEU A 340 -18.93 -13.75 -21.69
CA LEU A 340 -19.33 -12.84 -20.62
C LEU A 340 -20.65 -13.24 -19.98
N ASP A 341 -21.57 -13.87 -20.72
CA ASP A 341 -22.82 -14.39 -20.19
C ASP A 341 -22.57 -15.56 -19.22
N PHE A 342 -21.68 -16.50 -19.57
CA PHE A 342 -21.26 -17.56 -18.64
C PHE A 342 -20.68 -16.96 -17.34
N ILE A 343 -19.77 -16.00 -17.48
CA ILE A 343 -19.15 -15.35 -16.33
C ILE A 343 -20.20 -14.57 -15.51
N SER A 344 -21.13 -13.88 -16.17
CA SER A 344 -22.20 -13.13 -15.50
C SER A 344 -23.07 -14.05 -14.65
N LEU A 345 -23.43 -15.24 -15.15
CA LEU A 345 -24.19 -16.22 -14.38
C LEU A 345 -23.44 -16.67 -13.12
N LEU A 346 -22.11 -16.89 -13.20
CA LEU A 346 -21.30 -17.23 -12.03
C LEU A 346 -21.36 -16.11 -10.98
N TYR A 347 -21.20 -14.85 -11.40
CA TYR A 347 -21.28 -13.71 -10.49
C TYR A 347 -22.68 -13.50 -9.90
N GLN A 348 -23.74 -13.79 -10.66
CA GLN A 348 -25.11 -13.77 -10.14
C GLN A 348 -25.33 -14.82 -9.05
N ILE A 349 -24.78 -16.03 -9.22
CA ILE A 349 -24.83 -17.07 -8.18
C ILE A 349 -24.11 -16.59 -6.92
N GLU A 350 -22.91 -16.02 -7.05
CA GLU A 350 -22.17 -15.49 -5.89
C GLU A 350 -22.89 -14.32 -5.22
N ALA A 351 -23.55 -13.44 -5.99
CA ALA A 351 -24.38 -12.37 -5.44
C ALA A 351 -25.57 -12.93 -4.64
N ASN A 352 -26.29 -13.91 -5.20
CA ASN A 352 -27.41 -14.57 -4.52
C ASN A 352 -26.98 -15.31 -3.25
N ILE A 353 -25.79 -15.93 -3.26
CA ILE A 353 -25.21 -16.60 -2.09
C ILE A 353 -24.94 -15.58 -0.98
N ARG A 354 -24.35 -14.43 -1.32
CA ARG A 354 -24.08 -13.34 -0.36
C ARG A 354 -25.35 -12.75 0.23
N GLU A 355 -26.36 -12.48 -0.61
CA GLU A 355 -27.66 -11.93 -0.17
C GLU A 355 -28.40 -12.87 0.79
N LYS A 356 -28.24 -14.20 0.62
CA LYS A 356 -28.84 -15.21 1.50
C LYS A 356 -28.04 -15.53 2.76
N GLU A 357 -26.83 -14.97 2.90
CA GLU A 357 -25.92 -15.21 4.02
C GLU A 357 -25.73 -16.71 4.34
N LEU A 358 -25.58 -17.53 3.28
CA LEU A 358 -25.50 -18.99 3.45
C LEU A 358 -24.23 -19.41 4.22
N PRO A 359 -24.31 -20.45 5.08
CA PRO A 359 -23.13 -20.98 5.75
C PRO A 359 -22.21 -21.71 4.75
N PRO A 360 -20.89 -21.83 5.02
CA PRO A 360 -19.91 -22.36 4.06
C PRO A 360 -20.26 -23.72 3.44
N GLN A 361 -20.93 -24.61 4.18
CA GLN A 361 -21.33 -25.94 3.68
C GLN A 361 -22.41 -25.86 2.60
N GLU A 362 -23.41 -24.99 2.79
CA GLU A 362 -24.47 -24.77 1.80
C GLU A 362 -23.96 -23.98 0.59
N ILE A 363 -22.99 -23.07 0.80
CA ILE A 363 -22.27 -22.41 -0.31
C ILE A 363 -21.65 -23.45 -1.26
N VAL A 364 -20.92 -24.43 -0.72
CA VAL A 364 -20.29 -25.49 -1.53
C VAL A 364 -21.35 -26.31 -2.28
N LYS A 365 -22.47 -26.62 -1.64
CA LYS A 365 -23.57 -27.38 -2.25
C LYS A 365 -24.20 -26.60 -3.42
N GLU A 366 -24.50 -25.32 -3.24
CA GLU A 366 -25.04 -24.47 -4.30
C GLU A 366 -24.04 -24.26 -5.44
N ARG A 367 -22.76 -24.01 -5.13
CA ARG A 367 -21.70 -23.88 -6.15
C ARG A 367 -21.52 -25.17 -6.95
N LYS A 368 -21.57 -26.35 -6.30
CA LYS A 368 -21.53 -27.64 -7.00
C LYS A 368 -22.78 -27.88 -7.86
N ARG A 369 -23.95 -27.45 -7.40
CA ARG A 369 -25.22 -27.61 -8.13
C ARG A 369 -25.34 -26.67 -9.33
N LEU A 370 -24.89 -25.42 -9.19
CA LEU A 370 -25.13 -24.34 -10.17
C LEU A 370 -23.84 -23.90 -10.89
N SER A 371 -22.79 -23.55 -10.15
CA SER A 371 -21.55 -23.00 -10.73
C SER A 371 -20.76 -24.05 -11.51
N TYR A 372 -20.64 -25.29 -11.00
CA TYR A 372 -19.88 -26.34 -11.66
C TYR A 372 -20.38 -26.67 -13.08
N PRO A 373 -21.69 -26.90 -13.33
CA PRO A 373 -22.20 -27.11 -14.68
C PRO A 373 -21.93 -25.93 -15.63
N ILE A 374 -21.99 -24.69 -15.13
CA ILE A 374 -21.70 -23.49 -15.93
C ILE A 374 -20.23 -23.46 -16.34
N ILE A 375 -19.31 -23.74 -15.41
CA ILE A 375 -17.87 -23.80 -15.70
C ILE A 375 -17.55 -24.91 -16.72
N LYS A 376 -18.19 -26.07 -16.59
CA LYS A 376 -18.03 -27.18 -17.54
C LYS A 376 -18.55 -26.82 -18.94
N ASN A 377 -19.70 -26.16 -19.03
CA ASN A 377 -20.22 -25.68 -20.32
C ASN A 377 -19.35 -24.58 -20.92
N PHE A 378 -18.75 -23.72 -20.09
CA PHE A 378 -17.78 -22.73 -20.52
C PHE A 378 -16.50 -23.38 -21.08
N GLU A 379 -16.01 -24.47 -20.47
CA GLU A 379 -14.90 -25.27 -20.98
C GLU A 379 -15.19 -25.86 -22.37
N ILE A 380 -16.33 -26.54 -22.51
CA ILE A 380 -16.76 -27.14 -23.79
C ILE A 380 -16.86 -26.06 -24.87
N TRP A 381 -17.49 -24.93 -24.54
CA TRP A 381 -17.59 -23.80 -25.46
C TRP A 381 -16.22 -23.28 -25.89
N MET A 382 -15.27 -23.14 -24.96
CA MET A 382 -13.90 -22.73 -25.31
C MET A 382 -13.21 -23.74 -26.24
N GLN A 383 -13.38 -25.05 -26.01
CA GLN A 383 -12.82 -26.09 -26.87
C GLN A 383 -13.40 -26.06 -28.29
N ASP A 384 -14.69 -25.72 -28.44
CA ASP A 384 -15.35 -25.65 -29.74
C ASP A 384 -14.98 -24.39 -30.55
N ILE A 385 -14.75 -23.27 -29.87
CA ILE A 385 -14.49 -21.96 -30.50
C ILE A 385 -13.01 -21.73 -30.77
N TYR A 386 -12.12 -22.25 -29.92
CA TYR A 386 -10.68 -22.02 -30.07
C TYR A 386 -10.11 -22.43 -31.45
N PRO A 387 -10.45 -23.62 -32.02
CA PRO A 387 -9.97 -24.02 -33.36
C PRO A 387 -10.45 -23.12 -34.50
N LYS A 388 -11.58 -22.42 -34.28
CA LYS A 388 -12.20 -21.50 -35.25
C LYS A 388 -11.69 -20.07 -35.10
N THR A 389 -10.83 -19.81 -34.11
CA THR A 389 -10.35 -18.48 -33.74
C THR A 389 -8.87 -18.36 -34.03
N THR A 390 -8.44 -17.25 -34.62
CA THR A 390 -7.01 -16.96 -34.79
C THR A 390 -6.34 -16.79 -33.43
N PRO A 391 -5.30 -17.58 -33.05
CA PRO A 391 -4.73 -17.58 -31.70
C PRO A 391 -4.20 -16.22 -31.21
N LYS A 392 -3.76 -15.36 -32.14
CA LYS A 392 -3.23 -14.01 -31.83
C LYS A 392 -4.30 -12.92 -31.69
N SER A 393 -5.55 -13.21 -32.06
CA SER A 393 -6.70 -12.30 -31.84
C SER A 393 -6.93 -12.07 -30.34
N LEU A 394 -7.69 -11.03 -29.99
CA LEU A 394 -8.07 -10.77 -28.61
C LEU A 394 -8.90 -11.92 -28.04
N LEU A 395 -9.81 -12.50 -28.83
CA LEU A 395 -10.59 -13.67 -28.44
C LEU A 395 -9.70 -14.90 -28.23
N GLY A 396 -8.80 -15.20 -29.17
CA GLY A 396 -7.88 -16.34 -29.08
C GLY A 396 -6.97 -16.25 -27.84
N LYS A 397 -6.46 -15.05 -27.54
CA LYS A 397 -5.70 -14.77 -26.31
C LYS A 397 -6.54 -14.92 -25.05
N ALA A 398 -7.79 -14.47 -25.07
CA ALA A 398 -8.71 -14.58 -23.93
C ALA A 398 -9.04 -16.04 -23.62
N ILE A 399 -9.39 -16.85 -24.65
CA ILE A 399 -9.66 -18.27 -24.51
C ILE A 399 -8.41 -19.02 -24.02
N SER A 400 -7.26 -18.80 -24.66
CA SER A 400 -6.00 -19.46 -24.25
C SER A 400 -5.65 -19.16 -22.79
N TYR A 401 -5.81 -17.91 -22.35
CA TYR A 401 -5.59 -17.52 -20.97
C TYR A 401 -6.58 -18.19 -20.02
N ALA A 402 -7.88 -18.11 -20.31
CA ALA A 402 -8.93 -18.70 -19.47
C ALA A 402 -8.77 -20.21 -19.34
N PHE A 403 -8.51 -20.90 -20.45
CA PHE A 403 -8.31 -22.34 -20.49
C PHE A 403 -7.08 -22.77 -19.67
N SER A 404 -5.96 -22.03 -19.77
CA SER A 404 -4.76 -22.33 -18.99
C SER A 404 -4.94 -22.19 -17.47
N LEU A 405 -5.97 -21.46 -17.02
CA LEU A 405 -6.27 -21.24 -15.62
C LEU A 405 -7.52 -21.98 -15.15
N LEU A 406 -8.20 -22.72 -16.03
CA LEU A 406 -9.54 -23.26 -15.77
C LEU A 406 -9.60 -24.09 -14.49
N PHE A 407 -8.58 -24.91 -14.24
CA PHE A 407 -8.49 -25.70 -13.01
C PHE A 407 -8.42 -24.79 -11.76
N ARG A 408 -7.57 -23.75 -11.80
CA ARG A 408 -7.46 -22.74 -10.72
C ARG A 408 -8.76 -21.96 -10.52
N LEU A 409 -9.44 -21.62 -11.62
CA LEU A 409 -10.72 -20.91 -11.63
C LEU A 409 -11.87 -21.75 -11.10
N SER A 410 -11.75 -23.08 -11.13
CA SER A 410 -12.80 -24.00 -10.69
C SER A 410 -12.70 -24.33 -9.20
N ARG A 411 -11.51 -24.24 -8.59
CA ARG A 411 -11.26 -24.72 -7.22
C ARG A 411 -12.10 -24.05 -6.13
N TYR A 412 -12.51 -22.79 -6.30
CA TYR A 412 -13.32 -22.05 -5.30
C TYR A 412 -14.69 -22.72 -5.03
N ILE A 413 -15.19 -23.55 -5.95
CA ILE A 413 -16.46 -24.26 -5.76
C ILE A 413 -16.40 -25.32 -4.65
N ASN A 414 -15.19 -25.72 -4.25
CA ASN A 414 -14.99 -26.80 -3.29
C ASN A 414 -14.93 -26.33 -1.84
N ASP A 415 -14.82 -25.04 -1.59
CA ASP A 415 -14.71 -24.48 -0.24
C ASP A 415 -15.46 -23.14 -0.16
N GLY A 416 -16.39 -23.04 0.80
CA GLY A 416 -17.28 -21.89 0.96
C GLY A 416 -16.59 -20.62 1.49
N SER A 417 -15.37 -20.74 2.03
CA SER A 417 -14.56 -19.60 2.48
C SER A 417 -13.84 -18.87 1.34
N LEU A 418 -13.75 -19.51 0.16
CA LEU A 418 -13.02 -18.98 -0.99
C LEU A 418 -13.89 -18.05 -1.84
N LEU A 419 -13.25 -17.04 -2.42
CA LEU A 419 -13.88 -16.06 -3.31
C LEU A 419 -13.63 -16.40 -4.78
N ILE A 420 -14.57 -15.97 -5.63
CA ILE A 420 -14.49 -16.14 -7.09
C ILE A 420 -13.36 -15.31 -7.73
N ASP A 421 -12.92 -14.23 -7.09
CA ASP A 421 -11.87 -13.34 -7.60
C ASP A 421 -11.02 -12.71 -6.49
N ASN A 422 -9.92 -12.08 -6.89
CA ASN A 422 -9.00 -11.34 -6.02
C ASN A 422 -9.26 -9.81 -6.03
N ASN A 423 -10.48 -9.34 -6.32
CA ASN A 423 -10.75 -7.90 -6.38
C ASN A 423 -10.50 -7.17 -5.05
N LEU A 424 -10.58 -7.88 -3.91
CA LEU A 424 -10.32 -7.26 -2.60
C LEU A 424 -8.90 -6.72 -2.50
N ILE A 425 -7.89 -7.46 -2.96
CA ILE A 425 -6.51 -6.98 -2.96
C ILE A 425 -6.27 -5.86 -4.00
N GLU A 426 -6.92 -5.94 -5.16
CA GLU A 426 -6.82 -4.85 -6.15
C GLU A 426 -7.33 -3.52 -5.57
N ASN A 427 -8.45 -3.56 -4.83
CA ASN A 427 -8.99 -2.39 -4.14
C ASN A 427 -8.02 -1.82 -3.08
N LEU A 428 -7.25 -2.70 -2.44
CA LEU A 428 -6.23 -2.33 -1.45
C LEU A 428 -4.97 -1.74 -2.08
N ILE A 429 -4.69 -2.08 -3.34
CA ILE A 429 -3.59 -1.52 -4.14
C ILE A 429 -3.90 -0.12 -4.66
N ARG A 430 -5.19 0.23 -4.87
CA ARG A 430 -5.60 1.52 -5.44
C ARG A 430 -5.01 2.77 -4.74
N PRO A 431 -4.93 2.85 -3.40
CA PRO A 431 -4.26 3.96 -2.72
C PRO A 431 -2.80 4.16 -3.15
N ILE A 432 -2.05 3.08 -3.42
CA ILE A 432 -0.67 3.18 -3.93
C ILE A 432 -0.67 3.83 -5.31
N ALA A 433 -1.64 3.46 -6.16
CA ALA A 433 -1.78 4.04 -7.49
C ALA A 433 -2.11 5.54 -7.45
N LEU A 434 -2.90 5.98 -6.47
CA LEU A 434 -3.18 7.38 -6.25
C LEU A 434 -1.95 8.12 -5.70
N GLY A 435 -1.28 7.55 -4.70
CA GLY A 435 -0.08 8.11 -4.10
C GLY A 435 1.05 8.33 -5.11
N ARG A 436 1.36 7.32 -5.93
CA ARG A 436 2.46 7.42 -6.93
C ARG A 436 2.23 8.48 -7.99
N LYS A 437 1.00 8.97 -8.17
CA LYS A 437 0.74 10.13 -9.04
C LYS A 437 1.09 11.45 -8.36
N ASN A 438 0.82 11.55 -7.06
CA ASN A 438 1.05 12.78 -6.33
C ASN A 438 2.53 12.95 -5.95
N TYR A 439 3.16 11.90 -5.40
CA TYR A 439 4.59 11.97 -5.02
C TYR A 439 5.55 11.49 -6.12
N LEU A 440 5.04 11.03 -7.26
CA LEU A 440 5.76 10.60 -8.48
C LEU A 440 6.66 9.37 -8.35
N PHE A 441 7.55 9.32 -7.36
CA PHE A 441 8.51 8.22 -7.16
C PHE A 441 9.03 8.15 -5.72
N CYS A 442 9.62 7.02 -5.35
CA CYS A 442 10.49 6.92 -4.18
C CYS A 442 11.94 7.23 -4.59
N ASP A 443 12.66 7.98 -3.77
CA ASP A 443 14.05 8.40 -4.01
C ASP A 443 15.07 7.26 -3.91
N ASN A 444 14.77 6.20 -3.17
CA ASN A 444 15.62 5.00 -3.07
C ASN A 444 14.82 3.77 -2.60
N ASP A 445 15.49 2.61 -2.55
CA ASP A 445 14.90 1.33 -2.12
C ASP A 445 14.41 1.36 -0.66
N ASN A 446 15.07 2.08 0.25
CA ASN A 446 14.62 2.17 1.64
C ASN A 446 13.31 2.98 1.75
N THR A 447 13.15 4.03 0.97
CA THR A 447 11.89 4.79 0.90
C THR A 447 10.75 3.95 0.33
N ALA A 448 11.05 3.07 -0.63
CA ALA A 448 10.06 2.12 -1.14
C ALA A 448 9.65 1.08 -0.08
N LYS A 449 10.60 0.58 0.73
CA LYS A 449 10.29 -0.28 1.90
C LYS A 449 9.43 0.44 2.93
N ASN A 450 9.75 1.69 3.27
CA ASN A 450 8.96 2.48 4.20
C ASN A 450 7.54 2.72 3.68
N THR A 451 7.43 2.98 2.37
CA THR A 451 6.14 3.11 1.69
C THR A 451 5.32 1.81 1.80
N ALA A 452 5.95 0.66 1.60
CA ALA A 452 5.31 -0.64 1.80
C ALA A 452 4.79 -0.82 3.23
N LEU A 453 5.62 -0.50 4.22
CA LEU A 453 5.28 -0.57 5.64
C LEU A 453 4.05 0.30 5.98
N PHE A 454 4.04 1.58 5.58
CA PHE A 454 2.92 2.47 5.91
C PHE A 454 1.62 2.06 5.21
N TYR A 455 1.67 1.70 3.93
CA TYR A 455 0.46 1.21 3.24
C TYR A 455 -0.06 -0.11 3.83
N SER A 456 0.82 -0.94 4.43
CA SER A 456 0.41 -2.17 5.11
C SER A 456 -0.47 -1.87 6.33
N PHE A 457 0.00 -0.99 7.21
CA PHE A 457 -0.72 -0.62 8.41
C PHE A 457 -2.02 0.13 8.10
N PHE A 458 -1.96 1.11 7.21
CA PHE A 458 -3.11 1.94 6.86
C PHE A 458 -4.16 1.20 6.05
N GLY A 459 -3.72 0.32 5.15
CA GLY A 459 -4.63 -0.61 4.47
C GLY A 459 -5.37 -1.50 5.47
N SER A 460 -4.64 -2.04 6.45
CA SER A 460 -5.23 -2.88 7.51
C SER A 460 -6.20 -2.08 8.40
N CYS A 461 -5.82 -0.87 8.85
CA CYS A 461 -6.71 0.02 9.62
C CYS A 461 -8.03 0.27 8.86
N LYS A 462 -7.94 0.61 7.57
CA LYS A 462 -9.10 0.85 6.73
C LYS A 462 -10.02 -0.36 6.61
N LYS A 463 -9.46 -1.57 6.52
CA LYS A 463 -10.24 -2.82 6.45
C LYS A 463 -10.97 -3.11 7.75
N ILE A 464 -10.29 -2.94 8.87
CA ILE A 464 -10.85 -3.21 10.21
C ILE A 464 -11.83 -2.10 10.65
N GLY A 465 -11.79 -0.92 10.03
CA GLY A 465 -12.63 0.22 10.42
C GLY A 465 -12.02 1.07 11.55
N VAL A 466 -10.70 1.00 11.72
CA VAL A 466 -9.96 1.81 12.70
C VAL A 466 -9.50 3.11 12.07
N ASN A 467 -9.62 4.22 12.80
CA ASN A 467 -9.02 5.49 12.40
C ASN A 467 -7.49 5.36 12.38
N PRO A 468 -6.83 5.47 11.21
CA PRO A 468 -5.38 5.29 11.10
C PRO A 468 -4.57 6.29 11.91
N LYS A 469 -5.10 7.51 12.12
CA LYS A 469 -4.42 8.55 12.88
C LYS A 469 -4.41 8.25 14.38
N ASP A 470 -5.56 7.82 14.92
CA ASP A 470 -5.70 7.49 16.34
C ASP A 470 -4.85 6.26 16.69
N TRP A 471 -4.89 5.24 15.83
CA TRP A 471 -4.03 4.07 15.94
C TRP A 471 -2.54 4.46 15.94
N LEU A 472 -2.11 5.25 14.94
CA LEU A 472 -0.71 5.64 14.83
C LEU A 472 -0.25 6.45 16.05
N LEU A 473 -1.05 7.43 16.49
CA LEU A 473 -0.71 8.27 17.64
C LEU A 473 -0.50 7.45 18.91
N ASP A 474 -1.39 6.49 19.17
CA ASP A 474 -1.29 5.60 20.33
C ASP A 474 -0.09 4.64 20.22
N VAL A 475 0.12 4.04 19.05
CA VAL A 475 1.24 3.13 18.80
C VAL A 475 2.58 3.84 18.96
N LEU A 476 2.74 5.07 18.45
CA LEU A 476 3.95 5.87 18.65
C LEU A 476 4.23 6.15 20.14
N GLY A 477 3.19 6.23 20.98
CA GLY A 477 3.34 6.41 22.43
C GLY A 477 3.73 5.14 23.19
N LYS A 478 3.47 3.96 22.64
CA LYS A 478 3.61 2.67 23.36
C LYS A 478 4.72 1.78 22.84
N ILE A 479 5.03 1.83 21.54
CA ILE A 479 5.85 0.80 20.88
C ILE A 479 7.25 0.64 21.47
N GLN A 480 7.93 1.74 21.84
CA GLN A 480 9.28 1.70 22.40
C GLN A 480 9.34 1.05 23.79
N ASN A 481 8.21 1.05 24.52
CA ASN A 481 8.08 0.45 25.83
C ASN A 481 7.41 -0.94 25.78
N THR A 482 7.02 -1.40 24.59
CA THR A 482 6.33 -2.68 24.39
C THR A 482 7.34 -3.79 24.11
N LYS A 483 7.27 -4.89 24.85
CA LYS A 483 8.13 -6.06 24.62
C LYS A 483 7.80 -6.69 23.27
N TYR A 484 8.80 -7.32 22.62
CA TYR A 484 8.62 -7.93 21.30
C TYR A 484 7.42 -8.89 21.21
N ASN A 485 7.19 -9.71 22.23
CA ASN A 485 6.07 -10.66 22.28
C ASN A 485 4.69 -9.98 22.36
N ASP A 486 4.64 -8.76 22.90
CA ASP A 486 3.42 -7.99 23.10
C ASP A 486 3.13 -7.04 21.94
N LEU A 487 4.04 -6.90 20.96
CA LEU A 487 3.85 -6.06 19.78
C LEU A 487 2.61 -6.42 18.99
N VAL A 488 2.20 -7.69 19.03
CA VAL A 488 0.96 -8.16 18.39
C VAL A 488 -0.28 -7.39 18.85
N ASN A 489 -0.29 -6.88 20.09
CA ASN A 489 -1.39 -6.11 20.65
C ASN A 489 -1.51 -4.70 20.04
N LEU A 490 -0.42 -4.21 19.43
CA LEU A 490 -0.38 -2.91 18.75
C LEU A 490 -0.83 -2.99 17.29
N LEU A 491 -1.03 -4.18 16.74
CA LEU A 491 -1.56 -4.31 15.38
C LEU A 491 -3.00 -3.80 15.31
N PRO A 492 -3.44 -3.23 14.17
CA PRO A 492 -4.74 -2.57 14.07
C PRO A 492 -5.91 -3.41 14.57
N LYS A 493 -5.91 -4.73 14.33
CA LYS A 493 -6.98 -5.64 14.72
C LYS A 493 -7.06 -5.84 16.22
N GLN A 494 -5.94 -6.13 16.86
CA GLN A 494 -5.84 -6.33 18.31
C GLN A 494 -6.04 -5.01 19.04
N TRP A 495 -5.47 -3.92 18.52
CA TRP A 495 -5.65 -2.58 19.05
C TRP A 495 -7.13 -2.17 19.09
N ALA A 496 -7.88 -2.46 18.03
CA ALA A 496 -9.33 -2.19 18.00
C ALA A 496 -10.09 -2.96 19.08
N LYS A 497 -9.70 -4.19 19.39
CA LYS A 497 -10.34 -5.02 20.43
C LYS A 497 -10.04 -4.56 21.85
N ILE A 498 -8.95 -3.83 22.06
CA ILE A 498 -8.52 -3.36 23.37
C ILE A 498 -9.12 -1.99 23.68
N ASN A 499 -9.32 -1.16 22.65
CA ASN A 499 -9.74 0.24 22.80
C ASN A 499 -11.19 0.53 22.39
N ASN A 500 -11.90 -0.45 21.81
CA ASN A 500 -13.36 -0.46 21.64
C ASN A 500 -13.97 -1.45 22.63
#